data_AF-A0A5P9FFQ8-F1
#
_entry.id   AF-A0A5P9FFQ8-F1
#
_cell.length_a   1.000
_cell.length_b   1.000
_cell.length_c   1.000
_cell.angle_alpha   90.00
_cell.angle_beta   90.00
_cell.angle_gamma   90.00
#
_symmetry.space_group_name_H-M   'P 1'
#
loop_
_entity.id
_entity.type
_entity.pdbx_description
1 polymer ?
#
loop_
_entity_poly.entity_id
_entity_poly.type
_entity_poly.pdbx_seq_one_letter_code
_entity_poly.pdbx_strand_id
1 'polypeptide(L)'
;MSNLPRLVAICAVAALCATLVPPGARLAAHLAGHTGVVPERFEAPLTEDGASPPVGTENILAFAPFGAPAAPTASENVGATGRMLDLVLHGVLVASDPARSRALIAVSGNVDRYRIGDDLAENAVLVAIAVDFVEVDIDGDPRRFGFDGAHEGAPDTGSTRTPDAAPPPSPLDRLRAAIVPGRGSLDLREAPPPETTQDYIDLWRERIIADPQSVLDTIGLVPGDGGYTIAENPNIGVTMAGLKPGDRVTRVNGQDVGDPDRDRAFYDEIAASGQARLEVVRDGETLLMSFPLR
;
A
#
# COMPACT_ATOMS: atom_id res chain seq x y z
N MET A 1 -37.88 -78.51 -13.83
CA MET A 1 -36.74 -78.20 -12.95
C MET A 1 -35.79 -77.25 -13.68
N SER A 2 -35.87 -75.94 -13.45
CA SER A 2 -34.71 -75.02 -13.58
C SER A 2 -35.13 -73.61 -13.13
N ASN A 3 -34.99 -73.33 -11.82
CA ASN A 3 -35.16 -71.97 -11.26
C ASN A 3 -33.82 -71.20 -11.24
N LEU A 4 -32.79 -71.74 -11.90
CA LEU A 4 -31.43 -71.21 -11.94
C LEU A 4 -31.34 -69.77 -12.51
N PRO A 5 -32.06 -69.37 -13.59
CA PRO A 5 -31.88 -68.04 -14.16
C PRO A 5 -32.52 -66.93 -13.30
N ARG A 6 -33.59 -67.24 -12.56
CA ARG A 6 -34.25 -66.28 -11.64
C ARG A 6 -33.42 -66.00 -10.40
N LEU A 7 -32.72 -67.01 -9.89
CA LEU A 7 -31.88 -66.88 -8.70
C LEU A 7 -30.61 -66.08 -9.01
N VAL A 8 -30.01 -66.27 -10.20
CA VAL A 8 -28.85 -65.48 -10.65
C VAL A 8 -29.23 -64.00 -10.86
N ALA A 9 -30.41 -63.72 -11.43
CA ALA A 9 -30.87 -62.34 -11.61
C ALA A 9 -31.11 -61.61 -10.27
N ILE A 10 -31.71 -62.30 -9.28
CA ILE A 10 -31.94 -61.74 -7.94
C ILE A 10 -30.59 -61.49 -7.22
N CYS A 11 -29.64 -62.42 -7.33
CA CYS A 11 -28.30 -62.22 -6.76
C CYS A 11 -27.53 -61.08 -7.43
N ALA A 12 -27.66 -60.90 -8.75
CA ALA A 12 -27.02 -59.80 -9.48
C ALA A 12 -27.59 -58.43 -9.08
N VAL A 13 -28.91 -58.32 -8.92
CA VAL A 13 -29.55 -57.07 -8.45
C VAL A 13 -29.20 -56.78 -6.99
N ALA A 14 -29.15 -57.81 -6.13
CA ALA A 14 -28.73 -57.65 -4.74
C ALA A 14 -27.25 -57.21 -4.64
N ALA A 15 -26.36 -57.75 -5.48
CA ALA A 15 -24.96 -57.34 -5.54
C ALA A 15 -24.77 -55.90 -6.09
N LEU A 16 -25.61 -55.48 -7.04
CA LEU A 16 -25.60 -54.11 -7.55
C LEU A 16 -26.11 -53.11 -6.49
N CYS A 17 -27.18 -53.44 -5.76
CA CYS A 17 -27.67 -52.59 -4.66
C CYS A 17 -26.66 -52.51 -3.50
N ALA A 18 -25.95 -53.60 -3.17
CA ALA A 18 -24.96 -53.60 -2.11
C ALA A 18 -23.71 -52.75 -2.42
N THR A 19 -23.40 -52.49 -3.70
CA THR A 19 -22.22 -51.72 -4.12
C THR A 19 -22.49 -50.22 -4.28
N LEU A 20 -23.76 -49.79 -4.33
CA LEU A 20 -24.15 -48.38 -4.47
C LEU A 20 -24.46 -47.67 -3.13
N VAL A 21 -24.53 -48.41 -2.02
CA VAL A 21 -24.77 -47.84 -0.68
C VAL A 21 -23.60 -47.00 -0.12
N PRO A 22 -22.31 -47.37 -0.30
CA PRO A 22 -21.20 -46.61 0.28
C PRO A 22 -20.99 -45.17 -0.25
N PRO A 23 -21.12 -44.87 -1.56
CA PRO A 23 -20.84 -43.52 -2.08
C PRO A 23 -21.97 -42.51 -1.85
N GLY A 24 -23.22 -42.96 -1.69
CA GLY A 24 -24.38 -42.06 -1.47
C GLY A 24 -24.33 -41.33 -0.12
N ALA A 25 -23.80 -41.97 0.91
CA ALA A 25 -23.70 -41.39 2.26
C ALA A 25 -22.70 -40.22 2.34
N ARG A 26 -21.63 -40.24 1.52
CA ARG A 26 -20.62 -39.16 1.52
C ARG A 26 -21.10 -37.88 0.84
N LEU A 27 -21.96 -37.98 -0.18
CA LEU A 27 -22.50 -36.81 -0.85
C LEU A 27 -23.51 -36.05 0.02
N ALA A 28 -24.32 -36.78 0.80
CA ALA A 28 -25.29 -36.19 1.73
C ALA A 28 -24.61 -35.45 2.90
N ALA A 29 -23.49 -35.97 3.41
CA ALA A 29 -22.72 -35.32 4.48
C ALA A 29 -22.09 -33.99 4.04
N HIS A 30 -21.70 -33.86 2.77
CA HIS A 30 -21.12 -32.62 2.25
C HIS A 30 -22.16 -31.51 2.02
N LEU A 31 -23.40 -31.86 1.65
CA LEU A 31 -24.49 -30.89 1.49
C LEU A 31 -25.12 -30.45 2.82
N ALA A 32 -24.99 -31.25 3.88
CA ALA A 32 -25.57 -30.97 5.20
C ALA A 32 -24.68 -30.10 6.12
N GLY A 33 -23.55 -29.58 5.64
CA GLY A 33 -22.73 -28.60 6.39
C GLY A 33 -22.15 -29.11 7.72
N HIS A 34 -21.97 -30.43 7.89
CA HIS A 34 -21.37 -30.99 9.12
C HIS A 34 -19.84 -30.92 9.06
N THR A 35 -19.27 -29.73 9.14
CA THR A 35 -17.86 -29.54 9.53
C THR A 35 -17.79 -29.44 11.05
N GLY A 36 -18.15 -30.53 11.74
CA GLY A 36 -17.86 -30.69 13.14
C GLY A 36 -16.41 -31.14 13.30
N VAL A 37 -15.47 -30.19 13.41
CA VAL A 37 -14.14 -30.50 13.93
C VAL A 37 -14.34 -30.84 15.41
N VAL A 38 -14.27 -32.13 15.75
CA VAL A 38 -14.15 -32.56 17.14
C VAL A 38 -12.76 -32.09 17.59
N PRO A 39 -12.62 -31.14 18.52
CA PRO A 39 -11.30 -30.88 19.08
C PRO A 39 -10.86 -32.15 19.80
N GLU A 40 -9.72 -32.72 19.41
CA GLU A 40 -9.07 -33.73 20.23
C GLU A 40 -8.86 -33.10 21.61
N ARG A 41 -9.55 -33.66 22.62
CA ARG A 41 -9.22 -33.37 24.01
C ARG A 41 -7.86 -34.01 24.27
N PHE A 42 -6.82 -33.18 24.28
CA PHE A 42 -5.57 -33.55 24.90
C PHE A 42 -5.81 -33.62 26.41
N GLU A 43 -5.90 -34.85 26.92
CA GLU A 43 -5.83 -35.10 28.35
C GLU A 43 -4.36 -34.91 28.75
N ALA A 44 -4.06 -33.74 29.33
CA ALA A 44 -2.74 -33.48 29.89
C ALA A 44 -2.55 -34.39 31.11
N PRO A 45 -1.45 -35.15 31.22
CA PRO A 45 -1.13 -35.81 32.47
C PRO A 45 -0.85 -34.73 33.52
N LEU A 46 -1.56 -34.80 34.65
CA LEU A 46 -1.20 -34.05 35.85
C LEU A 46 0.12 -34.64 36.39
N THR A 47 1.24 -34.13 35.89
CA THR A 47 2.53 -34.26 36.55
C THR A 47 2.70 -33.05 37.46
N GLU A 48 2.32 -33.24 38.72
CA GLU A 48 2.88 -32.44 39.81
C GLU A 48 4.37 -32.78 39.92
N ASP A 49 5.24 -31.91 39.42
CA ASP A 49 6.49 -31.42 40.01
C ASP A 49 7.32 -30.75 38.89
N GLY A 50 7.79 -29.53 39.14
CA GLY A 50 8.52 -28.75 38.15
C GLY A 50 8.56 -27.27 38.49
N ALA A 51 9.35 -26.91 39.50
CA ALA A 51 9.81 -25.53 39.66
C ALA A 51 10.40 -25.06 38.32
N SER A 52 9.89 -23.94 37.78
CA SER A 52 10.47 -23.33 36.58
C SER A 52 11.96 -23.03 36.84
N PRO A 53 12.89 -23.45 35.96
CA PRO A 53 14.28 -23.01 36.09
C PRO A 53 14.31 -21.47 36.02
N PRO A 54 15.15 -20.80 36.81
CA PRO A 54 15.28 -19.35 36.73
C PRO A 54 15.68 -18.99 35.30
N VAL A 55 14.90 -18.12 34.68
CA VAL A 55 15.19 -17.58 33.35
C VAL A 55 16.45 -16.71 33.48
N GLY A 56 17.59 -17.25 33.05
CA GLY A 56 18.86 -16.54 32.99
C GLY A 56 18.83 -15.47 31.90
N THR A 57 18.42 -14.25 32.24
CA THR A 57 18.38 -13.09 31.33
C THR A 57 19.77 -12.57 30.97
N GLU A 58 20.82 -13.02 31.67
CA GLU A 58 22.22 -12.67 31.46
C GLU A 58 22.75 -13.09 30.08
N ASN A 59 22.35 -14.26 29.56
CA ASN A 59 22.73 -14.66 28.20
C ASN A 59 21.93 -13.90 27.12
N ILE A 60 20.69 -13.50 27.42
CA ILE A 60 19.83 -12.77 26.48
C ILE A 60 20.36 -11.34 26.28
N LEU A 61 20.88 -10.72 27.33
CA LEU A 61 21.54 -9.41 27.28
C LEU A 61 22.88 -9.45 26.54
N ALA A 62 23.64 -10.56 26.65
CA ALA A 62 24.91 -10.73 25.95
C ALA A 62 24.77 -10.87 24.41
N PHE A 63 23.62 -11.37 23.93
CA PHE A 63 23.36 -11.53 22.49
C PHE A 63 23.00 -10.23 21.77
N ALA A 64 22.78 -9.12 22.50
CA ALA A 64 22.43 -7.81 21.95
C ALA A 64 21.49 -7.89 20.71
N PRO A 65 20.30 -8.53 20.82
CA PRO A 65 19.43 -8.86 19.68
C PRO A 65 18.89 -7.63 18.91
N PHE A 66 19.10 -6.43 19.45
CA PHE A 66 18.73 -5.15 18.85
C PHE A 66 19.95 -4.25 18.57
N GLY A 67 21.16 -4.83 18.57
CA GLY A 67 22.42 -4.11 18.39
C GLY A 67 22.95 -3.49 19.68
N ALA A 68 24.27 -3.51 19.86
CA ALA A 68 24.94 -2.70 20.88
C ALA A 68 25.05 -1.26 20.37
N PRO A 69 24.97 -0.23 21.23
CA PRO A 69 25.25 1.13 20.80
C PRO A 69 26.70 1.20 20.31
N ALA A 70 26.88 1.31 19.00
CA ALA A 70 28.16 1.65 18.43
C ALA A 70 28.54 3.03 18.97
N ALA A 71 29.66 3.09 19.69
CA ALA A 71 30.28 4.37 20.02
C ALA A 71 30.48 5.13 18.70
N PRO A 72 30.07 6.41 18.61
CA PRO A 72 30.22 7.16 17.37
C PRO A 72 31.71 7.25 17.05
N THR A 73 32.13 6.50 16.04
CA THR A 73 33.40 6.74 15.38
C THR A 73 33.18 8.02 14.60
N ALA A 74 33.85 9.08 15.02
CA ALA A 74 33.83 10.35 14.31
C ALA A 74 34.30 10.10 12.87
N SER A 75 33.37 10.07 11.92
CA SER A 75 33.72 10.29 10.53
C SER A 75 34.07 11.76 10.39
N GLU A 76 35.33 11.98 10.10
CA GLU A 76 35.95 13.25 9.77
C GLU A 76 35.20 13.85 8.57
N ASN A 77 34.33 14.82 8.83
CA ASN A 77 33.73 15.65 7.79
C ASN A 77 34.84 16.50 7.17
N VAL A 78 35.58 15.92 6.22
CA VAL A 78 36.35 16.69 5.26
C VAL A 78 35.33 17.33 4.33
N GLY A 79 35.14 18.63 4.51
CA GLY A 79 34.25 19.43 3.68
C GLY A 79 34.57 19.25 2.21
N ALA A 80 33.68 18.54 1.51
CA ALA A 80 33.61 18.54 0.07
C ALA A 80 32.66 19.66 -0.34
N THR A 81 33.16 20.58 -1.16
CA THR A 81 32.39 21.67 -1.77
C THR A 81 31.23 21.05 -2.56
N GLY A 82 30.06 20.99 -1.93
CA GLY A 82 28.92 20.20 -2.40
C GLY A 82 28.45 20.63 -3.78
N ARG A 83 28.79 19.86 -4.81
CA ARG A 83 28.13 19.95 -6.10
C ARG A 83 26.70 19.45 -5.91
N MET A 84 25.71 20.34 -6.07
CA MET A 84 24.29 19.94 -6.11
C MET A 84 24.05 19.24 -7.45
N LEU A 85 23.75 17.94 -7.40
CA LEU A 85 23.25 17.20 -8.56
C LEU A 85 21.72 17.31 -8.53
N ASP A 86 21.13 17.81 -9.61
CA ASP A 86 19.67 17.87 -9.77
C ASP A 86 19.15 16.48 -10.18
N LEU A 87 18.75 15.73 -9.17
CA LEU A 87 18.28 14.36 -9.27
C LEU A 87 16.95 14.23 -8.55
N VAL A 88 15.96 13.64 -9.25
CA VAL A 88 14.63 13.35 -8.68
C VAL A 88 14.35 11.86 -8.77
N LEU A 89 14.01 11.24 -7.64
CA LEU A 89 13.61 9.84 -7.59
C LEU A 89 12.12 9.71 -7.95
N HIS A 90 11.79 9.03 -9.04
CA HIS A 90 10.41 8.82 -9.47
C HIS A 90 9.82 7.49 -8.98
N GLY A 91 10.65 6.48 -8.77
CA GLY A 91 10.16 5.14 -8.42
C GLY A 91 11.28 4.18 -8.05
N VAL A 92 10.96 3.22 -7.20
CA VAL A 92 11.86 2.11 -6.83
C VAL A 92 11.10 0.80 -6.85
N LEU A 93 11.73 -0.21 -7.45
CA LEU A 93 11.29 -1.59 -7.42
C LEU A 93 12.35 -2.38 -6.67
N VAL A 94 12.10 -2.63 -5.38
CA VAL A 94 13.01 -3.40 -4.54
C VAL A 94 12.69 -4.89 -4.68
N ALA A 95 13.69 -5.67 -5.08
CA ALA A 95 13.59 -7.13 -5.13
C ALA A 95 14.25 -7.74 -3.88
N SER A 96 13.88 -8.99 -3.55
CA SER A 96 14.53 -9.73 -2.44
C SER A 96 16.04 -9.90 -2.64
N ASP A 97 16.49 -9.90 -3.90
CA ASP A 97 17.90 -9.83 -4.28
C ASP A 97 18.22 -8.38 -4.71
N PRO A 98 19.11 -7.65 -3.98
CA PRO A 98 19.46 -6.26 -4.29
C PRO A 98 19.93 -6.04 -5.73
N ALA A 99 20.60 -7.03 -6.34
CA ALA A 99 21.06 -6.93 -7.74
C ALA A 99 19.90 -6.86 -8.75
N ARG A 100 18.71 -7.30 -8.36
CA ARG A 100 17.49 -7.23 -9.18
C ARG A 100 16.66 -5.98 -8.92
N SER A 101 17.03 -5.16 -7.93
CA SER A 101 16.36 -3.89 -7.64
C SER A 101 16.56 -2.89 -8.78
N ARG A 102 15.55 -2.06 -9.03
CA ARG A 102 15.56 -1.03 -10.08
C ARG A 102 15.10 0.29 -9.51
N ALA A 103 15.75 1.37 -9.90
CA ALA A 103 15.32 2.73 -9.61
C ALA A 103 14.97 3.46 -10.91
N LEU A 104 13.92 4.26 -10.89
CA LEU A 104 13.53 5.18 -11.96
C LEU A 104 13.93 6.58 -11.50
N ILE A 105 14.94 7.16 -12.14
CA ILE A 105 15.59 8.38 -11.69
C ILE A 105 15.60 9.39 -12.84
N ALA A 106 15.20 10.62 -12.56
CA ALA A 106 15.40 11.75 -13.46
C ALA A 106 16.73 12.42 -13.15
N VAL A 107 17.61 12.49 -14.14
CA VAL A 107 18.87 13.25 -14.05
C VAL A 107 18.77 14.43 -15.02
N SER A 108 18.80 15.66 -14.50
CA SER A 108 18.62 16.88 -15.31
C SER A 108 17.38 16.82 -16.21
N GLY A 109 16.28 16.23 -15.71
CA GLY A 109 15.00 16.09 -16.42
C GLY A 109 14.86 14.86 -17.33
N ASN A 110 15.89 14.05 -17.53
CA ASN A 110 15.80 12.81 -18.32
C ASN A 110 15.56 11.61 -17.40
N VAL A 111 14.41 10.95 -17.57
CA VAL A 111 13.98 9.82 -16.74
C VAL A 111 14.48 8.50 -17.35
N ASP A 112 15.30 7.78 -16.59
CA ASP A 112 15.82 6.46 -17.00
C ASP A 112 15.80 5.44 -15.86
N ARG A 113 16.05 4.18 -16.22
CA ARG A 113 16.06 3.04 -15.28
C ARG A 113 17.48 2.63 -14.93
N TYR A 114 17.79 2.62 -13.64
CA TYR A 114 19.11 2.34 -13.09
C TYR A 114 19.11 1.13 -12.15
N ARG A 115 20.28 0.51 -12.02
CA ARG A 115 20.63 -0.60 -11.11
C ARG A 115 21.75 -0.16 -10.19
N ILE A 116 21.93 -0.90 -9.10
CA ILE A 116 23.09 -0.72 -8.22
C ILE A 116 24.37 -0.93 -9.05
N GLY A 117 25.25 0.07 -9.03
CA GLY A 117 26.50 0.15 -9.79
C GLY A 117 26.40 0.90 -11.12
N ASP A 118 25.23 1.34 -11.56
CA ASP A 118 25.10 2.14 -12.78
C ASP A 118 25.54 3.60 -12.54
N ASP A 119 26.16 4.20 -13.56
CA ASP A 119 26.52 5.62 -13.58
C ASP A 119 25.29 6.49 -13.90
N LEU A 120 24.98 7.46 -13.03
CA LEU A 120 23.88 8.41 -13.24
C LEU A 120 24.35 9.69 -13.95
N ALA A 121 25.58 10.13 -13.68
CA ALA A 121 26.21 11.31 -14.25
C ALA A 121 27.74 11.18 -14.16
N GLU A 122 28.50 12.18 -14.66
CA GLU A 122 29.96 12.21 -14.45
C GLU A 122 30.28 12.13 -12.95
N ASN A 123 30.88 11.01 -12.53
CA ASN A 123 31.27 10.68 -11.15
C ASN A 123 30.12 10.51 -10.14
N ALA A 124 28.91 10.19 -10.59
CA ALA A 124 27.79 9.84 -9.71
C ALA A 124 27.36 8.39 -9.94
N VAL A 125 27.53 7.52 -8.95
CA VAL A 125 27.25 6.07 -9.05
C VAL A 125 26.16 5.66 -8.07
N LEU A 126 25.21 4.84 -8.52
CA LEU A 126 24.14 4.34 -7.67
C LEU A 126 24.67 3.22 -6.76
N VAL A 127 24.81 3.46 -5.45
CA VAL A 127 25.40 2.49 -4.53
C VAL A 127 24.36 1.69 -3.75
N ALA A 128 23.16 2.23 -3.53
CA ALA A 128 22.07 1.50 -2.89
C ALA A 128 20.69 1.89 -3.40
N ILE A 129 19.78 0.92 -3.38
CA ILE A 129 18.35 1.12 -3.70
C ILE A 129 17.53 0.61 -2.52
N ALA A 130 16.87 1.51 -1.81
CA ALA A 130 15.93 1.22 -0.73
C ALA A 130 14.49 1.46 -1.19
N VAL A 131 13.54 1.24 -0.26
CA VAL A 131 12.09 1.37 -0.55
C VAL A 131 11.69 2.83 -0.70
N ASP A 132 12.32 3.70 0.07
CA ASP A 132 11.98 5.11 0.28
C ASP A 132 13.07 6.07 -0.22
N PHE A 133 14.27 5.56 -0.51
CA PHE A 133 15.39 6.36 -0.99
C PHE A 133 16.36 5.57 -1.88
N VAL A 134 17.22 6.29 -2.57
CA VAL A 134 18.43 5.78 -3.21
C VAL A 134 19.66 6.44 -2.61
N GLU A 135 20.78 5.71 -2.56
CA GLU A 135 22.06 6.25 -2.14
C GLU A 135 22.97 6.34 -3.36
N VAL A 136 23.48 7.54 -3.61
CA VAL A 136 24.32 7.87 -4.76
C VAL A 136 25.65 8.38 -4.23
N ASP A 137 26.73 7.73 -4.63
CA ASP A 137 28.08 8.20 -4.36
C ASP A 137 28.45 9.26 -5.39
N ILE A 138 28.69 10.49 -4.94
CA ILE A 138 29.06 11.62 -5.81
C ILE A 138 30.47 12.04 -5.43
N ASP A 139 31.46 11.73 -6.27
CA ASP A 139 32.88 12.03 -6.02
C ASP A 139 33.41 11.50 -4.66
N GLY A 140 32.89 10.35 -4.19
CA GLY A 140 33.25 9.75 -2.91
C GLY A 140 32.45 10.25 -1.70
N ASP A 141 31.43 11.09 -1.93
CA ASP A 141 30.48 11.55 -0.92
C ASP A 141 29.12 10.86 -1.10
N PRO A 142 28.79 9.84 -0.26
CA PRO A 142 27.53 9.13 -0.35
C PRO A 142 26.38 10.02 0.10
N ARG A 143 25.41 10.24 -0.80
CA ARG A 143 24.24 11.08 -0.56
C ARG A 143 22.95 10.31 -0.78
N ARG A 144 21.98 10.57 0.09
CA ARG A 144 20.67 9.95 0.05
C ARG A 144 19.67 10.85 -0.69
N PHE A 145 18.95 10.28 -1.64
CA PHE A 145 17.91 10.96 -2.40
C PHE A 145 16.59 10.22 -2.19
N GLY A 146 15.60 10.92 -1.63
CA GLY A 146 14.23 10.46 -1.50
C GLY A 146 13.36 10.92 -2.68
N PHE A 147 12.08 10.63 -2.59
CA PHE A 147 11.08 11.10 -3.57
C PHE A 147 10.87 12.63 -3.55
N ASP A 148 11.26 13.28 -2.46
CA ASP A 148 11.21 14.73 -2.24
C ASP A 148 12.51 15.45 -2.61
N GLY A 149 13.57 14.72 -2.98
CA GLY A 149 14.86 15.24 -3.39
C GLY A 149 16.02 14.77 -2.50
N ALA A 150 17.14 15.49 -2.57
CA ALA A 150 18.32 15.19 -1.76
C ALA A 150 18.03 15.42 -0.27
N HIS A 151 18.19 14.37 0.54
CA HIS A 151 18.15 14.46 1.99
C HIS A 151 19.58 14.65 2.49
N GLU A 152 19.99 15.88 2.78
CA GLU A 152 21.26 16.16 3.45
C GLU A 152 21.21 15.56 4.87
N GLY A 153 22.15 14.65 5.14
CA GLY A 153 22.13 13.77 6.31
C GLY A 153 21.99 14.51 7.64
N ALA A 154 20.85 14.31 8.31
CA ALA A 154 20.78 14.34 9.76
C ALA A 154 20.86 12.89 10.26
N PRO A 155 21.77 12.57 11.22
CA PRO A 155 21.76 11.27 11.84
C PRO A 155 20.44 11.08 12.58
N ASP A 156 19.79 9.95 12.32
CA ASP A 156 18.59 9.48 12.97
C ASP A 156 18.88 9.21 14.46
N THR A 157 18.83 10.27 15.28
CA THR A 157 18.62 10.11 16.71
C THR A 157 17.13 9.95 16.94
N GLY A 158 16.71 8.71 17.14
CA GLY A 158 15.40 8.35 17.62
C GLY A 158 14.97 9.27 18.77
N SER A 159 14.03 10.15 18.45
CA SER A 159 13.27 10.90 19.42
C SER A 159 11.82 10.51 19.16
N THR A 160 11.37 9.46 19.82
CA THR A 160 9.97 9.32 20.22
C THR A 160 9.62 10.51 21.12
N ARG A 161 9.46 11.68 20.52
CA ARG A 161 8.64 12.73 21.09
C ARG A 161 7.22 12.32 20.76
N THR A 162 6.55 11.71 21.73
CA THR A 162 5.12 11.92 21.89
C THR A 162 4.89 13.43 21.71
N PRO A 163 4.08 13.87 20.73
CA PRO A 163 3.63 15.24 20.71
C PRO A 163 2.82 15.42 21.98
N ASP A 164 3.40 16.10 22.97
CA ASP A 164 2.61 16.74 23.99
C ASP A 164 1.68 17.69 23.23
N ALA A 165 0.42 17.30 23.15
CA ALA A 165 -0.61 18.00 22.42
C ALA A 165 -0.84 19.34 23.11
N ALA A 166 -0.08 20.36 22.70
CA ALA A 166 -0.51 21.72 22.88
C ALA A 166 -1.90 21.85 22.24
N PRO A 167 -2.91 22.41 22.94
CA PRO A 167 -4.24 22.57 22.38
C PRO A 167 -4.12 23.35 21.06
N PRO A 168 -4.94 23.02 20.04
CA PRO A 168 -4.86 23.68 18.74
C PRO A 168 -5.02 25.20 18.95
N PRO A 169 -4.17 26.03 18.32
CA PRO A 169 -4.24 27.46 18.49
C PRO A 169 -5.63 27.97 18.10
N SER A 170 -6.16 28.87 18.93
CA SER A 170 -7.48 29.46 18.68
C SER A 170 -7.50 30.10 17.29
N PRO A 171 -8.66 30.21 16.63
CA PRO A 171 -8.76 30.90 15.34
C PRO A 171 -8.15 32.31 15.37
N LEU A 172 -8.16 32.96 16.54
CA LEU A 172 -7.57 34.27 16.77
C LEU A 172 -6.03 34.24 16.82
N ASP A 173 -5.43 33.18 17.38
CA ASP A 173 -3.98 32.99 17.42
C ASP A 173 -3.42 32.65 16.04
N ARG A 174 -4.16 31.86 15.26
CA ARG A 174 -3.83 31.59 13.85
C ARG A 174 -3.87 32.86 12.99
N LEU A 175 -4.89 33.70 13.18
CA LEU A 175 -4.99 34.98 12.47
C LEU A 175 -3.86 35.94 12.86
N ARG A 176 -3.47 36.00 14.14
CA ARG A 176 -2.35 36.83 14.60
C ARG A 176 -0.99 36.35 14.10
N ALA A 177 -0.79 35.03 14.00
CA ALA A 177 0.44 34.46 13.42
C ALA A 177 0.55 34.72 11.92
N ALA A 178 -0.58 34.88 11.21
CA ALA A 178 -0.62 35.23 9.79
C ALA A 178 -0.35 36.72 9.50
N ILE A 179 -0.32 37.59 10.53
CA ILE A 179 -0.12 39.03 10.36
C ILE A 179 1.28 39.41 10.84
N VAL A 180 2.22 39.47 9.90
CA VAL A 180 3.53 40.14 10.09
C VAL A 180 3.37 41.63 9.75
N PRO A 181 4.02 42.57 10.46
CA PRO A 181 4.04 43.97 10.02
C PRO A 181 4.88 44.07 8.74
N GLY A 182 4.22 43.92 7.59
CA GLY A 182 4.80 43.97 6.26
C GLY A 182 3.95 44.86 5.34
N ARG A 183 4.62 45.63 4.49
CA ARG A 183 4.03 46.66 3.63
C ARG A 183 2.97 46.12 2.66
N GLY A 184 1.70 46.20 3.04
CA GLY A 184 0.62 46.62 2.14
C GLY A 184 0.23 45.74 0.94
N SER A 185 0.59 44.45 0.88
CA SER A 185 -0.06 43.48 -0.02
C SER A 185 -0.40 42.20 0.73
N LEU A 186 -1.66 41.77 0.64
CA LEU A 186 -2.12 40.45 1.10
C LEU A 186 -1.75 39.43 0.02
N ASP A 187 -0.47 39.08 -0.06
CA ASP A 187 -0.05 37.95 -0.90
C ASP A 187 -0.36 36.67 -0.11
N LEU A 188 -1.45 35.99 -0.49
CA LEU A 188 -1.79 34.65 -0.02
C LEU A 188 -0.66 33.71 -0.40
N ARG A 189 0.16 33.33 0.58
CA ARG A 189 1.18 32.30 0.42
C ARG A 189 0.50 30.98 0.07
N GLU A 190 0.91 30.37 -1.04
CA GLU A 190 0.48 29.02 -1.41
C GLU A 190 0.76 28.06 -0.24
N ALA A 191 -0.23 27.21 0.08
CA ALA A 191 -0.08 26.25 1.18
C ALA A 191 1.15 25.35 0.91
N PRO A 192 1.93 24.99 1.94
CA PRO A 192 3.01 24.02 1.78
C PRO A 192 2.46 22.72 1.16
N PRO A 193 3.23 22.03 0.31
CA PRO A 193 2.79 20.79 -0.31
C PRO A 193 2.50 19.74 0.78
N PRO A 194 1.52 18.84 0.57
CA PRO A 194 1.22 17.76 1.50
C PRO A 194 2.44 16.85 1.70
N GLU A 195 2.77 16.55 2.96
CA GLU A 195 3.97 15.77 3.33
C GLU A 195 3.65 14.29 3.60
N THR A 196 2.41 13.97 3.99
CA THR A 196 1.97 12.60 4.30
C THR A 196 0.84 12.13 3.39
N THR A 197 0.64 10.81 3.27
CA THR A 197 -0.53 10.23 2.58
C THR A 197 -1.85 10.77 3.13
N GLN A 198 -1.92 11.02 4.44
CA GLN A 198 -3.11 11.58 5.06
C GLN A 198 -3.35 13.02 4.61
N ASP A 199 -2.29 13.83 4.50
CA ASP A 199 -2.40 15.20 3.98
C ASP A 199 -2.85 15.22 2.52
N TYR A 200 -2.39 14.26 1.71
CA TYR A 200 -2.88 14.08 0.34
C TYR A 200 -4.38 13.74 0.33
N ILE A 201 -4.83 12.79 1.14
CA ILE A 201 -6.26 12.44 1.27
C ILE A 201 -7.08 13.66 1.69
N ASP A 202 -6.58 14.44 2.65
CA ASP A 202 -7.29 15.62 3.16
C ASP A 202 -7.34 16.74 2.10
N LEU A 203 -6.24 16.96 1.36
CA LEU A 203 -6.18 17.90 0.23
C LEU A 203 -7.20 17.52 -0.86
N TRP A 204 -7.28 16.24 -1.22
CA TRP A 204 -8.24 15.76 -2.21
C TRP A 204 -9.68 15.87 -1.69
N ARG A 205 -9.93 15.58 -0.41
CA ARG A 205 -11.24 15.79 0.23
C ARG A 205 -11.71 17.22 0.06
N GLU A 206 -10.86 18.20 0.42
CA GLU A 206 -11.20 19.61 0.34
C GLU A 206 -11.55 20.04 -1.09
N ARG A 207 -10.79 19.57 -2.07
CA ARG A 207 -11.03 19.87 -3.49
C ARG A 207 -12.35 19.27 -3.98
N ILE A 208 -12.64 18.02 -3.64
CA ILE A 208 -13.89 17.33 -4.03
C ILE A 208 -15.11 18.01 -3.41
N ILE A 209 -15.01 18.47 -2.16
CA ILE A 209 -16.09 19.19 -1.49
C ILE A 209 -16.32 20.56 -2.15
N ALA A 210 -15.24 21.27 -2.48
CA ALA A 210 -15.29 22.60 -3.07
C ALA A 210 -15.80 22.60 -4.51
N ASP A 211 -15.26 21.74 -5.37
CA ASP A 211 -15.62 21.62 -6.78
C ASP A 211 -15.39 20.19 -7.29
N PRO A 212 -16.40 19.31 -7.20
CA PRO A 212 -16.27 17.92 -7.63
C PRO A 212 -16.09 17.80 -9.16
N GLN A 213 -16.64 18.73 -9.95
CA GLN A 213 -16.51 18.69 -11.42
C GLN A 213 -15.06 18.94 -11.84
N SER A 214 -14.42 19.96 -11.26
CA SER A 214 -13.00 20.26 -11.53
C SER A 214 -12.07 19.09 -11.17
N VAL A 215 -12.39 18.33 -10.13
CA VAL A 215 -11.65 17.11 -9.78
C VAL A 215 -11.82 16.03 -10.84
N LEU A 216 -13.05 15.80 -11.30
CA LEU A 216 -13.33 14.82 -12.35
C LEU A 216 -12.61 15.20 -13.65
N ASP A 217 -12.63 16.47 -14.04
CA ASP A 217 -11.88 16.98 -15.20
C ASP A 217 -10.37 16.75 -15.06
N THR A 218 -9.82 16.99 -13.87
CA THR A 218 -8.40 16.77 -13.57
C THR A 218 -7.99 15.30 -13.68
N ILE A 219 -8.86 14.39 -13.25
CA ILE A 219 -8.64 12.94 -13.31
C ILE A 219 -8.93 12.41 -14.73
N GLY A 220 -9.80 13.09 -15.49
CA GLY A 220 -10.29 12.66 -16.79
C GLY A 220 -11.49 11.72 -16.70
N LEU A 221 -12.45 12.08 -15.85
CA LEU A 221 -13.72 11.37 -15.66
C LEU A 221 -14.86 12.24 -16.19
N VAL A 222 -15.73 11.66 -17.02
CA VAL A 222 -16.91 12.35 -17.56
C VAL A 222 -18.15 11.77 -16.90
N PRO A 223 -18.96 12.56 -16.16
CA PRO A 223 -20.22 12.09 -15.61
C PRO A 223 -21.20 11.73 -16.74
N GLY A 224 -21.97 10.66 -16.55
CA GLY A 224 -22.98 10.25 -17.52
C GLY A 224 -24.02 9.31 -16.91
N ASP A 225 -25.01 8.94 -17.72
CA ASP A 225 -26.07 8.06 -17.27
C ASP A 225 -25.52 6.68 -16.88
N GLY A 226 -25.60 6.39 -15.57
CA GLY A 226 -25.20 5.12 -14.98
C GLY A 226 -23.69 4.98 -14.70
N GLY A 227 -22.93 6.07 -14.58
CA GLY A 227 -21.55 6.00 -14.12
C GLY A 227 -20.64 7.13 -14.57
N TYR A 228 -19.35 6.98 -14.27
CA TYR A 228 -18.27 7.83 -14.79
C TYR A 228 -17.56 7.16 -15.96
N THR A 229 -17.46 7.85 -17.09
CA THR A 229 -16.73 7.36 -18.26
C THR A 229 -15.31 7.91 -18.24
N ILE A 230 -14.31 7.05 -18.47
CA ILE A 230 -12.91 7.46 -18.58
C ILE A 230 -12.73 8.21 -19.90
N ALA A 231 -12.23 9.45 -19.83
CA ALA A 231 -11.98 10.30 -20.99
C ALA A 231 -10.86 9.74 -21.90
N GLU A 232 -10.69 10.32 -23.09
CA GLU A 232 -9.63 9.93 -24.05
C GLU A 232 -8.22 10.16 -23.50
N ASN A 233 -8.03 11.23 -22.74
CA ASN A 233 -6.77 11.61 -22.10
C ASN A 233 -6.94 11.70 -20.59
N PRO A 234 -7.04 10.55 -19.88
CA PRO A 234 -7.16 10.56 -18.43
C PRO A 234 -5.80 10.82 -17.78
N ASN A 235 -5.83 11.13 -16.49
CA ASN A 235 -4.61 11.25 -15.70
C ASN A 235 -3.83 9.92 -15.71
N ILE A 236 -2.49 10.00 -15.67
CA ILE A 236 -1.61 8.84 -15.69
C ILE A 236 -1.96 7.80 -14.60
N GLY A 237 -2.39 8.25 -13.42
CA GLY A 237 -2.81 7.37 -12.32
C GLY A 237 -3.96 6.44 -12.69
N VAL A 238 -4.91 6.91 -13.51
CA VAL A 238 -6.05 6.13 -14.00
C VAL A 238 -5.57 4.98 -14.90
N THR A 239 -4.65 5.27 -15.83
CA THR A 239 -4.09 4.25 -16.72
C THR A 239 -3.18 3.26 -16.00
N MET A 240 -2.45 3.71 -14.98
CA MET A 240 -1.61 2.85 -14.13
C MET A 240 -2.45 1.89 -13.29
N ALA A 241 -3.68 2.29 -12.92
CA ALA A 241 -4.69 1.41 -12.33
C ALA A 241 -5.28 0.39 -13.33
N GLY A 242 -4.87 0.41 -14.59
CA GLY A 242 -5.35 -0.54 -15.61
C GLY A 242 -6.73 -0.21 -16.19
N LEU A 243 -7.27 0.96 -15.85
CA LEU A 243 -8.43 1.54 -16.52
C LEU A 243 -8.01 2.05 -17.90
N LYS A 244 -8.93 2.01 -18.86
CA LYS A 244 -8.71 2.42 -20.24
C LYS A 244 -9.71 3.51 -20.62
N PRO A 245 -9.34 4.41 -21.55
CA PRO A 245 -10.31 5.31 -22.18
C PRO A 245 -11.55 4.57 -22.67
N GLY A 246 -12.73 5.13 -22.40
CA GLY A 246 -14.03 4.53 -22.75
C GLY A 246 -14.61 3.55 -21.71
N ASP A 247 -13.83 3.14 -20.71
CA ASP A 247 -14.35 2.39 -19.57
C ASP A 247 -15.42 3.19 -18.83
N ARG A 248 -16.47 2.51 -18.35
CA ARG A 248 -17.51 3.14 -17.50
C ARG A 248 -17.50 2.56 -16.10
N VAL A 249 -17.12 3.36 -15.12
CA VAL A 249 -17.21 3.00 -13.69
C VAL A 249 -18.67 3.16 -13.25
N THR A 250 -19.31 2.05 -12.91
CA THR A 250 -20.72 2.02 -12.49
C THR A 250 -20.88 1.95 -10.97
N ARG A 251 -19.92 1.30 -10.27
CA ARG A 251 -19.89 1.25 -8.80
C ARG A 251 -18.49 1.45 -8.23
N VAL A 252 -18.46 2.02 -7.03
CA VAL A 252 -17.27 2.12 -6.18
C VAL A 252 -17.62 1.57 -4.81
N ASN A 253 -16.87 0.58 -4.32
CA ASN A 253 -17.10 -0.12 -3.05
C ASN A 253 -18.54 -0.67 -2.89
N GLY A 254 -19.20 -1.00 -4.00
CA GLY A 254 -20.60 -1.48 -4.02
C GLY A 254 -21.65 -0.38 -4.07
N GLN A 255 -21.26 0.89 -4.03
CA GLN A 255 -22.15 2.04 -4.17
C GLN A 255 -22.24 2.47 -5.65
N ASP A 256 -23.46 2.67 -6.16
CA ASP A 256 -23.67 3.23 -7.50
C ASP A 256 -23.15 4.67 -7.56
N VAL A 257 -22.47 5.00 -8.66
CA VAL A 257 -21.86 6.31 -8.90
C VAL A 257 -22.31 6.91 -10.24
N GLY A 258 -22.05 8.20 -10.45
CA GLY A 258 -22.34 8.94 -11.69
C GLY A 258 -22.94 10.33 -11.47
N ASP A 259 -23.20 10.71 -10.22
CA ASP A 259 -23.67 12.04 -9.84
C ASP A 259 -22.62 12.70 -8.93
N PRO A 260 -21.82 13.65 -9.44
CA PRO A 260 -20.73 14.27 -8.67
C PRO A 260 -21.19 14.97 -7.40
N ASP A 261 -22.41 15.51 -7.40
CA ASP A 261 -22.96 16.23 -6.26
C ASP A 261 -23.36 15.26 -5.14
N ARG A 262 -23.89 14.09 -5.49
CA ARG A 262 -24.21 13.03 -4.54
C ARG A 262 -22.97 12.26 -4.08
N ASP A 263 -22.09 11.96 -5.02
CA ASP A 263 -20.97 11.04 -4.81
C ASP A 263 -19.87 11.63 -3.93
N ARG A 264 -19.79 12.96 -3.83
CA ARG A 264 -18.85 13.66 -2.92
C ARG A 264 -18.94 13.17 -1.47
N ALA A 265 -20.12 12.72 -1.04
CA ALA A 265 -20.35 12.25 0.32
C ALA A 265 -19.70 10.90 0.63
N PHE A 266 -19.38 10.11 -0.40
CA PHE A 266 -18.79 8.77 -0.24
C PHE A 266 -17.26 8.79 -0.19
N TYR A 267 -16.64 9.94 -0.45
CA TYR A 267 -15.18 10.05 -0.48
C TYR A 267 -14.53 9.61 0.83
N ASP A 268 -15.07 10.05 1.97
CA ASP A 268 -14.51 9.73 3.29
C ASP A 268 -14.57 8.23 3.60
N GLU A 269 -15.65 7.57 3.19
CA GLU A 269 -15.82 6.14 3.32
C GLU A 269 -14.78 5.37 2.48
N ILE A 270 -14.58 5.80 1.23
CA ILE A 270 -13.61 5.20 0.33
C ILE A 270 -12.18 5.42 0.84
N ALA A 271 -11.85 6.62 1.32
CA ALA A 271 -10.52 6.90 1.88
C ALA A 271 -10.28 6.10 3.19
N ALA A 272 -11.31 5.94 4.01
CA ALA A 272 -11.24 5.18 5.25
C ALA A 272 -11.06 3.67 5.01
N SER A 273 -11.62 3.11 3.94
CA SER A 273 -11.46 1.68 3.62
C SER A 273 -10.02 1.31 3.24
N GLY A 274 -9.19 2.29 2.86
CA GLY A 274 -7.81 2.09 2.41
C GLY A 274 -7.67 1.32 1.09
N GLN A 275 -8.80 0.95 0.47
CA GLN A 275 -8.87 0.29 -0.82
C GLN A 275 -10.15 0.68 -1.57
N ALA A 276 -10.04 0.90 -2.88
CA ALA A 276 -11.17 1.17 -3.76
C ALA A 276 -11.44 -0.06 -4.64
N ARG A 277 -12.66 -0.59 -4.57
CA ARG A 277 -13.17 -1.66 -5.46
C ARG A 277 -14.07 -1.04 -6.51
N LEU A 278 -13.70 -1.15 -7.78
CA LEU A 278 -14.44 -0.57 -8.90
C LEU A 278 -15.16 -1.67 -9.70
N GLU A 279 -16.45 -1.47 -9.96
CA GLU A 279 -17.15 -2.19 -11.04
C GLU A 279 -17.13 -1.32 -12.30
N VAL A 280 -16.57 -1.88 -13.36
CA VAL A 280 -16.29 -1.16 -14.61
C VAL A 280 -16.90 -1.92 -15.77
N VAL A 281 -17.61 -1.24 -16.66
CA VAL A 281 -18.09 -1.80 -17.92
C VAL A 281 -17.10 -1.45 -19.02
N ARG A 282 -16.55 -2.46 -19.68
CA ARG A 282 -15.65 -2.33 -20.84
C ARG A 282 -16.16 -3.23 -21.95
N ASP A 283 -16.38 -2.67 -23.14
CA ASP A 283 -16.90 -3.40 -24.31
C ASP A 283 -18.20 -4.19 -24.05
N GLY A 284 -18.99 -3.75 -23.05
CA GLY A 284 -20.23 -4.41 -22.63
C GLY A 284 -20.08 -5.50 -21.56
N GLU A 285 -18.86 -5.81 -21.13
CA GLU A 285 -18.57 -6.75 -20.05
C GLU A 285 -18.31 -6.01 -18.72
N THR A 286 -18.73 -6.59 -17.60
CA THR A 286 -18.46 -6.04 -16.26
C THR A 286 -17.17 -6.63 -15.69
N LEU A 287 -16.20 -5.77 -15.38
CA LEU A 287 -14.94 -6.10 -14.73
C LEU A 287 -14.95 -5.57 -13.30
N LEU A 288 -14.43 -6.38 -12.37
CA LEU A 288 -14.20 -5.97 -10.99
C LEU A 288 -12.71 -5.71 -10.78
N MET A 289 -12.37 -4.51 -10.35
CA MET A 289 -10.98 -4.10 -10.09
C MET A 289 -10.85 -3.65 -8.64
N SER A 290 -9.66 -3.74 -8.05
CA SER A 290 -9.42 -3.31 -6.66
C SER A 290 -8.05 -2.66 -6.54
N PHE A 291 -8.00 -1.55 -5.82
CA PHE A 291 -6.83 -0.65 -5.76
C PHE A 291 -6.54 -0.27 -4.31
N PRO A 292 -5.30 -0.41 -3.83
CA PRO A 292 -4.91 0.16 -2.55
C PRO A 292 -4.85 1.69 -2.64
N LEU A 293 -5.24 2.37 -1.56
CA LEU A 293 -5.20 3.83 -1.42
C LEU A 293 -4.12 4.30 -0.44
N ARG A 294 -3.34 3.37 0.11
CA ARG A 294 -2.28 3.57 1.10
C ARG A 294 -1.05 2.78 0.73
#